data_AF-D9PK72-F1
#
_entry.id   AF-D9PK72-F1
#
_cell.length_a   1.000
_cell.length_b   1.000
_cell.length_c   1.000
_cell.angle_alpha   90.00
_cell.angle_beta   90.00
_cell.angle_gamma   90.00
#
_symmetry.space_group_name_H-M   'P 1'
#
loop_
_entity.id
_entity.type
_entity.pdbx_description
1 polymer ?
#
loop_
_entity_poly.entity_id
_entity_poly.type
_entity_poly.pdbx_seq_one_letter_code
_entity_poly.pdbx_strand_id
1 'polypeptide(L)'
;MTNGEATKALVKKIAQNTKMPYFSITPTFSICPTHGYIKGEHFSCPQPNGGSQPCGKECEVFSRIVGYFRPVQNWNDGKQQEFKDRLEFLEDKAFTREFSWQKATA
;
A
#
# COMPACT_ATOMS: atom_id res chain seq x y z
N MET A 1 -3.11 -0.30 4.91
CA MET A 1 -3.84 -1.39 5.59
C MET A 1 -3.24 -1.69 6.95
N THR A 2 -4.03 -1.72 8.01
CA THR A 2 -3.60 -1.86 9.41
C THR A 2 -3.28 -3.31 9.77
N ASN A 3 -4.10 -4.28 9.35
CA ASN A 3 -3.95 -5.70 9.66
C ASN A 3 -4.52 -6.65 8.58
N GLY A 4 -4.36 -7.96 8.79
CA GLY A 4 -4.83 -9.01 7.87
C GLY A 4 -6.35 -9.17 7.83
N GLU A 5 -7.07 -8.92 8.92
CA GLU A 5 -8.54 -9.02 8.94
C GLU A 5 -9.18 -7.91 8.11
N ALA A 6 -8.66 -6.68 8.17
CA ALA A 6 -9.08 -5.58 7.29
C ALA A 6 -8.86 -5.94 5.81
N THR A 7 -7.73 -6.56 5.50
CA THR A 7 -7.41 -7.06 4.14
C THR A 7 -8.44 -8.06 3.66
N LYS A 8 -8.75 -9.06 4.50
CA LYS A 8 -9.74 -10.10 4.22
C LYS A 8 -11.15 -9.54 4.01
N ALA A 9 -11.55 -8.55 4.82
CA ALA A 9 -12.83 -7.86 4.65
C ALA A 9 -12.91 -7.13 3.30
N LEU A 10 -11.85 -6.41 2.91
CA LEU A 10 -11.76 -5.74 1.62
C LEU A 10 -11.85 -6.74 0.45
N VAL A 11 -11.06 -7.82 0.51
CA VAL A 11 -11.05 -8.87 -0.54
C VAL A 11 -12.45 -9.46 -0.72
N LYS A 12 -13.13 -9.83 0.38
CA LYS A 12 -14.51 -10.36 0.33
C LYS A 12 -15.46 -9.37 -0.33
N LYS A 13 -15.41 -8.10 0.06
CA LYS A 13 -16.28 -7.04 -0.46
C LYS A 13 -16.09 -6.84 -1.97
N ILE A 14 -14.85 -6.83 -2.46
CA ILE A 14 -14.54 -6.70 -3.89
C ILE A 14 -15.05 -7.92 -4.67
N ALA A 15 -14.70 -9.13 -4.21
CA ALA A 15 -15.04 -10.37 -4.90
C ALA A 15 -16.54 -10.64 -4.98
N GLN A 16 -17.33 -10.16 -4.01
CA GLN A 16 -18.78 -10.39 -3.95
C GLN A 16 -19.59 -9.32 -4.68
N ASN A 17 -19.14 -8.07 -4.68
CA ASN A 17 -19.91 -6.96 -5.26
C ASN A 17 -19.51 -6.59 -6.69
N THR A 18 -18.42 -7.15 -7.20
CA THR A 18 -17.90 -6.83 -8.53
C THR A 18 -17.68 -8.10 -9.31
N LYS A 19 -17.76 -8.01 -10.65
CA LYS A 19 -17.38 -9.10 -11.56
C LYS A 19 -15.92 -9.00 -12.00
N MET A 20 -15.07 -8.33 -11.21
CA MET A 20 -13.66 -8.15 -11.56
C MET A 20 -12.93 -9.49 -11.42
N PRO A 21 -12.36 -10.04 -12.50
CA PRO A 21 -11.72 -11.36 -12.47
C PRO A 21 -10.36 -11.35 -11.76
N TYR A 22 -9.73 -10.18 -11.68
CA TYR A 22 -8.42 -10.00 -11.09
C TYR A 22 -8.30 -8.63 -10.42
N PHE A 23 -7.78 -8.62 -9.21
CA PHE A 23 -7.38 -7.41 -8.50
C PHE A 23 -6.19 -7.75 -7.61
N SER A 24 -5.36 -6.74 -7.32
CA SER A 24 -4.19 -6.88 -6.46
C SER A 24 -4.19 -5.82 -5.38
N ILE A 25 -3.83 -6.20 -4.17
CA ILE A 25 -3.58 -5.25 -3.07
C ILE A 25 -2.07 -4.97 -3.08
N THR A 26 -1.71 -3.73 -3.38
CA THR A 26 -0.30 -3.31 -3.47
C THR A 26 0.05 -2.52 -2.21
N PRO A 27 0.91 -3.06 -1.33
CA PRO A 27 1.51 -2.25 -0.27
C PRO A 27 2.59 -1.35 -0.86
N THR A 28 2.66 -0.12 -0.36
CA THR A 28 3.86 0.71 -0.47
C THR A 28 4.74 0.44 0.76
N PHE A 29 6.02 0.21 0.53
CA PHE A 29 7.00 -0.04 1.58
C PHE A 29 8.35 0.57 1.22
N SER A 30 9.21 0.73 2.21
CA SER A 30 10.51 1.37 2.04
C SER A 30 11.62 0.44 2.52
N ILE A 31 12.79 0.52 1.90
CA ILE A 31 13.97 -0.24 2.31
C ILE A 31 15.06 0.73 2.74
N CYS A 32 15.49 0.62 4.00
CA CYS A 32 16.67 1.29 4.51
C CYS A 32 17.91 0.40 4.36
N PRO A 33 19.07 0.93 3.94
CA PRO A 33 20.32 0.16 3.87
C PRO A 33 20.82 -0.37 5.22
N THR A 34 20.28 0.13 6.34
CA THR A 34 20.68 -0.27 7.70
C THR A 34 19.59 -1.07 8.42
N HIS A 35 18.34 -0.63 8.32
CA HIS A 35 17.22 -1.26 9.03
C HIS A 35 16.40 -2.23 8.17
N GLY A 36 16.68 -2.32 6.86
CA GLY A 36 15.95 -3.17 5.95
C GLY A 36 14.51 -2.68 5.72
N TYR A 37 13.57 -3.61 5.74
CA TYR A 37 12.16 -3.36 5.40
C TYR A 37 11.46 -2.45 6.41
N ILE A 38 10.78 -1.42 5.90
CA ILE A 38 10.00 -0.46 6.67
C ILE A 38 8.62 -0.36 6.01
N LYS A 39 7.56 -0.47 6.81
CA LYS A 39 6.19 -0.35 6.33
C LYS A 39 5.89 1.11 5.96
N GLY A 40 5.28 1.34 4.80
CA GLY A 40 4.87 2.67 4.35
C GLY A 40 5.87 3.37 3.45
N GLU A 41 5.49 4.55 2.99
CA GLU A 41 6.28 5.43 2.14
C GLU A 41 7.16 6.35 2.98
N HIS A 42 8.46 6.05 3.00
CA HIS A 42 9.46 6.79 3.75
C HIS A 42 10.69 6.96 2.86
N PHE A 43 10.94 8.17 2.36
CA PHE A 43 12.19 8.48 1.63
C PHE A 43 13.38 8.65 2.57
N SER A 44 13.13 8.92 3.86
CA SER A 44 14.14 8.96 4.92
C SER A 44 13.76 8.00 6.04
N CYS A 45 14.73 7.21 6.50
CA CYS A 45 14.49 6.16 7.47
C CYS A 45 14.04 6.71 8.84
N PRO A 46 12.85 6.31 9.35
CA PRO A 46 12.33 6.77 10.64
C PRO A 46 12.82 5.94 11.85
N GLN A 47 13.47 4.80 11.61
CA GLN A 47 13.94 3.90 12.67
C GLN A 47 15.12 4.50 13.45
N PRO A 48 15.32 4.20 14.74
CA PRO A 48 16.41 4.78 15.54
C PRO A 48 17.78 4.17 15.21
N ASN A 49 18.84 4.98 15.13
CA ASN A 49 20.24 4.50 14.99
C ASN A 49 20.91 4.36 16.37
N GLY A 50 20.46 3.42 17.21
CA GLY A 50 21.12 3.12 18.50
C GLY A 50 20.96 4.19 19.59
N GLY A 51 19.99 5.10 19.45
CA GLY A 51 19.68 6.16 20.42
C GLY A 51 18.32 6.80 20.13
N SER A 52 18.07 8.01 20.65
CA SER A 52 16.82 8.76 20.42
C SER A 52 16.73 9.42 19.04
N GLN A 53 17.80 9.41 18.25
CA GLN A 53 17.82 10.03 16.94
C GLN A 53 17.39 9.06 15.83
N PRO A 54 16.56 9.52 14.87
CA PRO A 54 16.17 8.73 13.72
C PRO A 54 17.39 8.48 12.82
N CYS A 55 17.32 7.38 12.08
CA CYS A 55 18.38 6.92 11.21
C CYS A 55 18.71 7.94 10.12
N GLY A 56 17.67 8.56 9.55
CA GLY A 56 17.79 9.64 8.57
C GLY A 56 18.35 9.23 7.21
N LYS A 57 18.89 8.01 7.08
CA LYS A 57 19.42 7.49 5.80
C LYS A 57 18.32 7.44 4.74
N GLU A 58 18.72 7.69 3.50
CA GLU A 58 17.82 7.57 2.35
C GLU A 58 17.30 6.13 2.21
N CYS A 59 16.02 6.05 1.87
CA CYS A 59 15.29 4.80 1.70
C CYS A 59 14.83 4.66 0.25
N GLU A 60 14.94 3.45 -0.27
CA GLU A 60 14.31 3.09 -1.54
C GLU A 60 12.83 2.80 -1.30
N VAL A 61 11.93 3.56 -1.93
CA VAL A 61 10.49 3.37 -1.80
C VAL A 61 10.04 2.42 -2.90
N PHE A 62 9.45 1.30 -2.54
CA PHE A 62 8.95 0.30 -3.48
C PHE A 62 7.43 0.35 -3.58
N SER A 63 6.96 0.29 -4.82
CA SER A 63 5.56 0.06 -5.14
C SER A 63 5.44 -0.75 -6.44
N ARG A 64 4.22 -1.15 -6.79
CA ARG A 64 3.94 -1.86 -8.04
C ARG A 64 3.70 -0.86 -9.17
N ILE A 65 4.45 -1.00 -10.25
CA ILE A 65 4.31 -0.16 -11.46
C ILE A 65 3.34 -0.77 -12.47
N VAL A 66 3.71 -1.88 -13.11
CA VAL A 66 2.91 -2.62 -14.12
C VAL A 66 2.89 -4.13 -13.87
N GLY A 67 2.77 -4.53 -12.59
CA GLY A 67 2.64 -5.94 -12.20
C GLY A 67 3.80 -6.50 -11.37
N TYR A 68 4.88 -5.73 -11.17
CA TYR A 68 6.00 -6.09 -10.29
C TYR A 68 6.46 -4.89 -9.48
N PHE A 69 7.19 -5.16 -8.38
CA PHE A 69 7.73 -4.13 -7.50
C PHE A 69 9.03 -3.54 -8.05
N ARG A 70 9.15 -2.22 -8.00
CA ARG A 70 10.38 -1.47 -8.31
C ARG A 70 10.50 -0.24 -7.40
N PRO A 71 11.73 0.24 -7.14
CA PRO A 71 11.94 1.54 -6.52
C PRO A 71 11.27 2.63 -7.34
N VAL A 72 10.45 3.46 -6.72
CA VAL A 72 9.74 4.59 -7.34
C VAL A 72 10.73 5.58 -7.94
N GLN A 73 11.88 5.75 -7.29
CA GLN A 73 13.00 6.56 -7.79
C GLN A 73 13.51 6.12 -9.18
N ASN A 74 13.34 4.84 -9.53
CA ASN A 74 13.78 4.29 -10.81
C ASN A 74 12.68 4.31 -11.89
N TRP A 75 11.53 4.91 -11.60
CA TRP A 75 10.45 5.03 -12.57
C TRP A 75 10.69 6.25 -13.46
N ASN A 76 10.15 6.26 -14.67
CA ASN A 76 10.18 7.46 -15.50
C ASN A 76 9.31 8.58 -14.91
N ASP A 77 9.53 9.82 -15.35
CA ASP A 77 8.88 11.02 -14.79
C ASP A 77 7.34 10.92 -14.78
N GLY A 78 6.75 10.41 -15.87
CA GLY A 78 5.30 10.23 -15.96
C GLY A 78 4.76 9.24 -14.93
N LYS A 79 5.49 8.15 -14.67
CA LYS A 79 5.10 7.15 -13.66
C LYS A 79 5.35 7.62 -12.24
N GLN A 80 6.38 8.45 -12.02
CA GLN A 80 6.57 9.13 -10.74
C GLN A 80 5.43 10.10 -10.46
N GLN A 81 4.95 10.84 -11.47
CA GLN A 81 3.79 11.70 -11.33
C GLN A 81 2.52 10.89 -11.07
N GLU A 82 2.29 9.80 -11.82
CA GLU A 82 1.17 8.88 -11.57
C GLU A 82 1.20 8.36 -10.12
N PHE A 83 2.38 8.03 -9.59
CA PHE A 83 2.53 7.58 -8.20
C PHE A 83 2.13 8.66 -7.19
N LYS A 84 2.55 9.91 -7.38
CA LYS A 84 2.17 11.05 -6.53
C LYS A 84 0.66 11.29 -6.50
N ASP A 85 -0.01 11.02 -7.62
CA ASP A 85 -1.45 11.19 -7.76
C ASP A 85 -2.26 9.99 -7.20
N ARG A 86 -1.60 8.92 -6.74
CA ARG A 86 -2.28 7.75 -6.17
C ARG A 86 -2.91 8.09 -4.82
N LEU A 87 -4.11 7.55 -4.62
CA LEU A 87 -4.79 7.58 -3.33
C LEU A 87 -4.67 6.24 -2.63
N GLU A 88 -4.32 6.27 -1.35
CA GLU A 88 -4.34 5.07 -0.52
C GLU A 88 -5.76 4.71 -0.09
N PHE A 89 -5.97 3.42 0.18
CA PHE A 89 -7.23 2.93 0.71
C PHE A 89 -7.44 3.41 2.16
N LEU A 90 -8.54 4.12 2.37
CA LEU A 90 -8.95 4.67 3.68
C LEU A 90 -9.91 3.70 4.39
N GLU A 91 -9.39 2.97 5.38
CA GLU A 91 -10.14 1.93 6.11
C GLU A 91 -11.34 2.50 6.88
N ASP A 92 -11.13 3.62 7.53
CA ASP A 92 -12.15 4.36 8.30
C ASP A 92 -13.37 4.65 7.43
N LYS A 93 -13.15 5.17 6.21
CA LYS A 93 -14.23 5.45 5.26
C LYS A 93 -14.86 4.18 4.70
N ALA A 94 -14.05 3.19 4.34
CA ALA A 94 -14.52 2.00 3.63
C ALA A 94 -15.40 1.06 4.48
N PHE A 95 -15.19 1.06 5.80
CA PHE A 95 -15.91 0.21 6.76
C PHE A 95 -16.96 0.97 7.59
N THR A 96 -17.18 2.27 7.35
CA THR A 96 -18.27 3.04 8.00
C THR A 96 -19.68 2.49 7.78
N ARG A 97 -19.91 1.76 6.68
CA ARG A 97 -21.19 1.13 6.36
C ARG A 97 -21.04 -0.36 6.45
N GLU A 98 -21.89 -1.00 7.26
CA GLU A 98 -21.95 -2.46 7.31
C GLU A 98 -22.22 -3.01 5.92
N PHE A 99 -21.51 -4.10 5.62
CA PHE A 99 -21.68 -4.83 4.38
C PHE A 99 -23.07 -5.48 4.37
N SER A 100 -23.99 -4.96 3.53
CA SER A 100 -25.29 -5.59 3.32
C SER A 100 -25.21 -6.56 2.14
N TRP A 101 -25.60 -7.80 2.41
CA TRP A 101 -25.73 -8.83 1.38
C TRP A 101 -26.96 -8.52 0.53
N GLN A 102 -26.78 -7.85 -0.61
CA GLN A 102 -27.77 -7.97 -1.67
C GLN A 102 -27.46 -9.25 -2.43
N LYS A 103 -28.30 -10.28 -2.24
CA LYS A 103 -28.21 -11.50 -3.04
C LYS A 103 -28.18 -11.07 -4.51
N ALA A 104 -27.08 -11.34 -5.19
CA ALA A 104 -27.02 -11.24 -6.64
C ALA A 104 -28.14 -12.14 -7.16
N THR A 105 -29.24 -11.56 -7.62
CA THR A 105 -30.25 -12.28 -8.37
C THR A 105 -29.54 -12.79 -9.61
N ALA A 106 -29.48 -14.13 -9.72
CA ALA A 106 -28.94 -14.82 -10.89
C ALA A 106 -29.72 -14.42 -12.15
#